data_AF-H9F100-F1
#
_entry.id   AF-H9F100-F1
#
_cell.length_a   1.000
_cell.length_b   1.000
_cell.length_c   1.000
_cell.angle_alpha   90.00
_cell.angle_beta   90.00
_cell.angle_gamma   90.00
#
_symmetry.space_group_name_H-M   'P 1'
#
loop_
_entity.id
_entity.type
_entity.pdbx_description
1 polymer ?
#
loop_
_entity_poly.entity_id
_entity_poly.type
_entity_poly.pdbx_seq_one_letter_code
_entity_poly.pdbx_strand_id
1 'polypeptide(L)' 'MPLLHRKPFVRQKPPADLRPDEEVFYCKVTNEIFRHYDDFFERTILCNSLVWSCAVTGRPGLTYQEALESEKK' A
#
# COMPACT_ATOMS: atom_id res chain seq x y z
N MET A 1 -7.25 -4.49 6.66
CA MET A 1 -6.21 -4.12 5.66
C MET A 1 -6.77 -4.55 4.32
N PRO A 2 -6.82 -3.64 3.34
CA PRO A 2 -7.42 -3.91 2.04
C PRO A 2 -6.86 -5.16 1.39
N LEU A 3 -7.72 -5.86 0.65
CA LEU A 3 -7.33 -7.03 -0.12
C LEU A 3 -6.89 -6.61 -1.52
N LEU A 4 -5.72 -7.07 -1.93
CA LEU A 4 -5.24 -6.90 -3.30
C LEU A 4 -5.71 -8.08 -4.14
N HIS A 5 -6.50 -7.85 -5.19
CA HIS A 5 -7.12 -8.93 -5.97
C HIS A 5 -7.82 -9.98 -5.10
N ARG A 6 -8.52 -9.52 -4.05
CA ARG A 6 -9.22 -10.35 -3.05
C ARG A 6 -8.30 -11.27 -2.23
N LYS A 7 -7.00 -11.03 -2.21
CA LYS A 7 -6.02 -11.74 -1.37
C LYS A 7 -5.44 -10.80 -0.31
N PRO A 8 -5.03 -11.33 0.86
CA PRO A 8 -4.34 -10.53 1.87
C PRO A 8 -3.15 -9.79 1.26
N PHE A 9 -3.10 -8.50 1.50
CA PHE A 9 -2.02 -7.66 1.05
C PHE A 9 -0.94 -7.55 2.14
N VAL A 10 0.32 -7.72 1.77
CA VAL A 10 1.46 -7.66 2.71
C VAL A 10 2.35 -6.49 2.32
N ARG A 11 2.55 -5.58 3.27
CA ARG A 11 3.46 -4.45 3.11
C ARG A 11 4.91 -4.91 3.18
N GLN A 12 5.77 -4.23 2.45
CA GLN A 12 7.22 -4.38 2.57
C GLN A 12 7.66 -3.82 3.92
N LYS A 13 8.54 -4.57 4.59
CA LYS A 13 9.20 -4.07 5.80
C LYS A 13 10.30 -3.08 5.39
N PRO A 14 10.59 -2.05 6.19
CA PRO A 14 11.79 -1.25 5.98
C PRO A 14 13.04 -2.13 5.90
N PRO A 15 14.02 -1.80 5.04
CA PRO A 15 15.30 -2.48 5.01
C PRO A 15 15.94 -2.51 6.40
N ALA A 16 16.46 -3.67 6.81
CA ALA A 16 17.03 -3.84 8.15
C ALA A 16 18.32 -3.03 8.37
N ASP A 17 18.99 -2.67 7.28
CA ASP A 17 20.23 -1.90 7.20
C ASP A 17 19.98 -0.41 6.90
N LEU A 18 18.74 0.07 7.01
CA LEU A 18 18.41 1.46 6.77
C LEU A 18 19.12 2.37 7.77
N ARG A 19 19.88 3.35 7.27
CA ARG A 19 20.54 4.33 8.15
C ARG A 19 19.55 5.43 8.58
N PRO A 20 19.72 6.03 9.78
CA PRO A 20 18.83 7.08 10.27
C PRO A 20 18.77 8.33 9.37
N ASP A 21 19.84 8.60 8.64
CA ASP A 21 20.04 9.77 7.77
C ASP A 21 19.91 9.45 6.27
N GLU A 22 19.49 8.23 5.92
CA GLU A 22 19.37 7.80 4.52
C GLU A 22 18.17 8.48 3.84
N GLU A 23 18.41 9.08 2.66
CA GLU A 23 17.33 9.59 1.83
C GLU A 23 16.56 8.44 1.19
N VAL A 24 15.24 8.47 1.34
CA VAL A 24 14.34 7.39 0.89
C VAL A 24 13.03 7.94 0.34
N PHE A 25 12.36 7.12 -0.46
CA PHE A 25 11.00 7.40 -0.91
C PHE A 25 9.99 6.84 0.08
N TYR A 26 9.16 7.72 0.64
CA TYR A 26 8.16 7.35 1.64
C TYR A 26 6.74 7.35 1.06
N CYS A 27 6.11 6.17 1.02
CA CYS A 27 4.71 6.03 0.63
C CYS A 27 3.80 6.27 1.83
N LYS A 28 3.31 7.51 1.98
CA LYS A 28 2.42 7.93 3.07
C LYS A 28 1.15 7.08 3.21
N VAL A 29 0.60 6.60 2.09
CA VAL A 29 -0.68 5.88 2.05
C VAL A 29 -0.55 4.50 2.71
N THR A 30 0.55 3.80 2.46
CA THR A 30 0.79 2.46 3.02
C THR A 30 1.76 2.45 4.19
N ASN A 31 2.38 3.58 4.49
CA ASN A 31 3.46 3.73 5.47
C ASN A 31 4.66 2.81 5.17
N GLU A 32 5.07 2.77 3.90
CA GLU A 32 6.22 1.99 3.43
C GLU A 32 7.37 2.90 2.99
N ILE A 33 8.59 2.37 3.09
CA ILE A 33 9.83 3.03 2.72
C ILE A 33 10.48 2.24 1.58
N PHE A 34 10.94 2.96 0.56
CA PHE A 34 11.62 2.40 -0.61
C PHE A 34 12.92 3.15 -0.88
N ARG A 35 13.98 2.42 -1.24
CA ARG A 35 15.26 3.01 -1.65
C ARG A 35 15.26 3.43 -3.12
N HIS A 36 14.57 2.67 -3.96
CA HIS A 36 14.51 2.92 -5.39
C HIS A 36 13.21 3.61 -5.78
N TYR A 37 13.32 4.53 -6.72
CA TYR A 37 12.18 5.26 -7.25
C TYR A 37 11.18 4.32 -7.93
N ASP A 38 11.66 3.33 -8.69
CA ASP A 38 10.81 2.41 -9.43
C ASP A 38 9.90 1.60 -8.49
N ASP A 39 10.42 1.07 -7.38
CA ASP A 39 9.63 0.36 -6.38
C ASP A 39 8.55 1.25 -5.75
N PHE A 40 8.90 2.50 -5.42
CA PHE A 40 7.97 3.50 -4.89
C PHE A 40 6.90 3.89 -5.92
N PHE A 41 7.30 4.03 -7.18
CA PHE A 41 6.42 4.40 -8.27
C PHE A 41 5.40 3.30 -8.55
N GLU A 42 5.86 2.05 -8.68
CA GLU A 42 5.00 0.87 -8.81
C GLU A 42 4.02 0.77 -7.65
N ARG A 43 4.50 1.01 -6.42
CA ARG A 43 3.63 1.03 -5.23
C ARG A 43 2.55 2.10 -5.35
N THR A 44 2.92 3.29 -5.79
CA THR A 44 1.99 4.41 -5.93
C THR A 44 0.90 4.10 -6.97
N ILE A 45 1.28 3.52 -8.11
CA ILE A 45 0.32 3.08 -9.13
C ILE A 45 -0.60 2.00 -8.58
N LEU A 46 -0.06 1.01 -7.87
CA LEU A 46 -0.84 -0.08 -7.29
C LEU A 46 -1.89 0.44 -6.31
N CYS A 47 -1.51 1.36 -5.42
CA CYS A 47 -2.41 1.97 -4.44
C CYS A 47 -3.55 2.77 -5.09
N ASN A 48 -3.29 3.40 -6.25
CA ASN A 48 -4.26 4.21 -7.00
C ASN A 48 -5.08 3.40 -8.02
N SER A 49 -4.77 2.12 -8.22
CA SER A 49 -5.48 1.23 -9.14
C SER A 49 -6.76 0.67 -8.49
N LEU A 50 -7.82 0.45 -9.28
CA LEU A 50 -9.12 -0.09 -8.81
C LEU A 50 -9.12 -1.62 -8.59
N VAL A 51 -8.01 -2.16 -8.09
CA VAL A 51 -7.79 -3.61 -7.92
C VAL A 51 -8.00 -4.07 -6.47
N TRP A 52 -8.37 -3.16 -5.58
CA TRP A 52 -8.55 -3.45 -4.17
C TRP A 52 -9.98 -3.84 -3.85
N SER A 53 -10.14 -4.53 -2.73
CA SER A 53 -11.42 -4.85 -2.13
C SER A 53 -11.39 -4.59 -0.63
N CYS A 54 -12.52 -4.16 -0.07
CA CYS A 54 -12.70 -4.03 1.37
C CYS A 54 -12.61 -5.42 2.03
N ALA A 55 -11.78 -5.58 3.05
CA ALA A 55 -11.65 -6.86 3.76
C ALA A 55 -12.87 -7.20 4.64
N VAL A 56 -13.67 -6.21 5.04
CA VAL A 56 -14.84 -6.39 5.90
C VAL A 56 -16.08 -6.74 5.07
N THR A 57 -16.38 -5.94 4.05
CA THR A 57 -17.61 -6.08 3.24
C THR A 57 -17.40 -6.88 1.96
N GLY A 58 -16.16 -7.10 1.54
CA GLY A 58 -15.82 -7.76 0.27
C GLY A 58 -16.07 -6.90 -0.97
N ARG A 59 -16.47 -5.63 -0.82
CA ARG A 59 -16.74 -4.69 -1.93
C ARG A 59 -15.50 -4.55 -2.82
N PRO A 60 -15.58 -4.88 -4.12
CA PRO A 60 -14.45 -4.77 -5.05
C PRO A 60 -14.39 -3.42 -5.75
N GLY A 61 -13.36 -3.23 -6.58
CA GLY A 61 -13.24 -2.09 -7.49
C GLY A 61 -12.87 -0.79 -6.77
N LEU A 62 -12.07 -0.90 -5.71
CA LEU A 62 -11.65 0.23 -4.89
C LEU A 62 -10.17 0.51 -5.11
N THR A 63 -9.76 1.74 -4.88
CA THR A 63 -8.37 2.08 -4.54
C THR A 63 -8.04 1.61 -3.12
N TYR A 64 -6.75 1.64 -2.76
CA TYR A 64 -6.33 1.28 -1.41
C TYR A 64 -6.96 2.17 -0.33
N GLN A 65 -7.02 3.49 -0.59
CA GLN A 65 -7.59 4.48 0.32
C GLN A 65 -9.10 4.26 0.51
N GLU A 66 -9.85 4.08 -0.57
CA GLU A 66 -11.30 3.84 -0.51
C GLU A 66 -11.62 2.51 0.19
N ALA A 67 -10.80 1.48 -0.01
CA ALA A 67 -10.95 0.22 0.72
C ALA A 67 -10.73 0.41 2.22
N LEU A 68 -9.70 1.17 2.64
CA LEU A 68 -9.49 1.52 4.05
C LEU A 68 -10.67 2.30 4.63
N GLU A 69 -11.22 3.26 3.89
CA GLU A 69 -12.40 4.02 4.32
C GLU A 69 -13.64 3.13 4.41
N SER A 70 -13.80 2.18 3.48
CA SER A 70 -14.86 1.19 3.51
C SER A 70 -14.75 0.23 4.70
N GLU A 71 -13.54 -0.06 5.20
CA GLU A 71 -13.30 -0.92 6.36
C GLU A 71 -13.59 -0.22 7.69
N LYS A 72 -13.65 1.12 7.72
CA LYS A 72 -13.96 1.91 8.92
C LYS A 72 -15.46 2.09 9.17
N LYS A 73 -16.29 1.74 8.19
CA LYS A 73 -17.76 1.82 8.27
C LYS A 73 -18.31 0.52 8.85
#